data_AF-A0A9Q1A8X0-F1
#
_entry.id   AF-A0A9Q1A8X0-F1
#
_cell.length_a   1.000
_cell.length_b   1.000
_cell.length_c   1.000
_cell.angle_alpha   90.00
_cell.angle_beta   90.00
_cell.angle_gamma   90.00
#
_symmetry.space_group_name_H-M   'P 1'
#
loop_
_entity.id
_entity.type
_entity.pdbx_description
1 polymer ?
#
loop_
_entity_poly.entity_id
_entity_poly.type
_entity_poly.pdbx_seq_one_letter_code
_entity_poly.pdbx_strand_id
1 'polypeptide(L)'
;MAAYGDKLKIITIGGKGSALTSTSVYTIATGHAQVRIDSSALDRLTNQNRNPQKPLHSIHLINNEALNLIETRAYLTVLLNKLLHYTNSSNVRLDVEVTEEERLIIEGSSAELYGVCAILDHEGMGLGVVDDAVAALSCEAVKADVRSFDGVDSGDGFVDKEAATVASDMKVLLVGYDSNKRGESEAVSEIPKVNGRLREVVKALHTMVRVELNSGVKGSSGGSRKAVGTTVSGLAIALLFLGKSSLCRVKMNLDVMGKEGLGSGLVSLFEKKCPSRDVLTNGYKAVTDLLVEEDYVKFGYGVYGLLGIVWKIVAWEEITAVFCS
;
A
#
# COMPACT_ATOMS: atom_id res chain seq x y z
N MET A 1 -8.64 -35.45 1.39
CA MET A 1 -7.71 -36.10 0.43
C MET A 1 -6.79 -35.01 -0.12
N ALA A 2 -5.48 -35.31 -0.14
CA ALA A 2 -4.34 -34.50 -0.59
C ALA A 2 -4.04 -33.20 0.21
N ALA A 3 -3.31 -33.37 1.32
CA ALA A 3 -2.42 -32.35 1.85
C ALA A 3 -1.27 -32.13 0.87
N TYR A 4 -1.39 -31.13 0.00
CA TYR A 4 -0.23 -30.54 -0.65
C TYR A 4 0.44 -29.65 0.39
N GLY A 5 1.53 -30.14 0.98
CA GLY A 5 2.41 -29.33 1.82
C GLY A 5 3.08 -28.30 0.93
N ASP A 6 2.39 -27.18 0.69
CA ASP A 6 2.93 -26.08 -0.06
C ASP A 6 4.12 -25.55 0.75
N LYS A 7 5.32 -25.77 0.22
CA LYS A 7 6.55 -25.40 0.91
C LYS A 7 6.56 -23.87 1.00
N LEU A 8 6.28 -23.34 2.19
CA LEU A 8 6.24 -21.90 2.44
C LEU A 8 7.47 -21.24 1.80
N LYS A 9 7.22 -20.16 1.05
CA LYS A 9 8.28 -19.40 0.37
C LYS A 9 9.30 -18.96 1.42
N ILE A 10 10.58 -19.20 1.18
CA ILE A 10 11.64 -18.77 2.10
C ILE A 10 12.19 -17.43 1.62
N ILE A 11 12.11 -16.41 2.46
CA ILE A 11 12.71 -15.10 2.22
C ILE A 11 13.94 -14.97 3.09
N THR A 12 15.10 -14.77 2.44
CA THR A 12 16.38 -14.62 3.12
C THR A 12 16.69 -13.14 3.33
N ILE A 13 17.11 -12.75 4.54
CA ILE A 13 17.42 -11.37 4.93
C ILE A 13 18.86 -11.21 5.42
N GLY A 14 19.43 -10.02 5.25
CA GLY A 14 20.76 -9.66 5.75
C GLY A 14 21.96 -10.11 4.90
N GLY A 15 21.75 -10.83 3.80
CA GLY A 15 22.82 -11.28 2.90
C GLY A 15 23.51 -10.14 2.15
N LYS A 16 24.80 -10.27 1.86
CA LYS A 16 25.54 -9.29 1.03
C LYS A 16 24.90 -9.20 -0.35
N GLY A 17 24.49 -7.99 -0.76
CA GLY A 17 23.80 -7.76 -2.04
C GLY A 17 22.33 -8.17 -2.07
N SER A 18 21.77 -8.67 -0.97
CA SER A 18 20.33 -8.89 -0.83
C SER A 18 19.64 -7.59 -0.40
N ALA A 19 18.47 -7.32 -0.95
CA ALA A 19 17.65 -6.17 -0.57
C ALA A 19 16.26 -6.65 -0.15
N LEU A 20 15.81 -6.19 1.02
CA LEU A 20 14.44 -6.37 1.47
C LEU A 20 13.52 -5.49 0.63
N THR A 21 12.47 -6.07 0.06
CA THR A 21 11.45 -5.37 -0.73
C THR A 21 10.14 -5.29 0.04
N SER A 22 9.28 -4.33 -0.31
CA SER A 22 7.92 -4.23 0.23
C SER A 22 7.11 -5.50 0.05
N THR A 23 7.18 -6.09 -1.15
CA THR A 23 6.53 -7.38 -1.44
C THR A 23 7.04 -8.49 -0.53
N SER A 24 8.34 -8.55 -0.26
CA SER A 24 8.90 -9.51 0.71
C SER A 24 8.34 -9.30 2.11
N VAL A 25 8.32 -8.05 2.59
CA VAL A 25 7.76 -7.69 3.90
C VAL A 25 6.28 -8.09 3.98
N TYR A 26 5.48 -7.73 2.99
CA TYR A 26 4.06 -8.05 2.94
C TYR A 26 3.81 -9.57 2.91
N THR A 27 4.59 -10.32 2.13
CA THR A 27 4.47 -11.78 2.05
C THR A 27 4.78 -12.44 3.41
N ILE A 28 5.76 -11.93 4.15
CA ILE A 28 6.07 -12.39 5.52
C ILE A 28 4.95 -11.99 6.48
N ALA A 29 4.49 -10.74 6.40
CA ALA A 29 3.47 -10.18 7.27
C ALA A 29 2.15 -10.96 7.21
N THR A 30 1.75 -11.35 6.00
CA THR A 30 0.56 -12.16 5.74
C THR A 30 0.75 -13.66 6.00
N GLY A 31 1.97 -14.09 6.35
CA GLY A 31 2.26 -15.49 6.68
C GLY A 31 2.48 -16.43 5.50
N HIS A 32 2.59 -15.89 4.27
CA HIS A 32 2.86 -16.65 3.06
C HIS A 32 4.35 -16.98 2.86
N ALA A 33 5.23 -16.46 3.73
CA ALA A 33 6.66 -16.75 3.69
C ALA A 33 7.27 -16.94 5.09
N GLN A 34 8.30 -17.79 5.15
CA GLN A 34 9.18 -17.92 6.31
C GLN A 34 10.42 -17.04 6.15
N VAL A 35 10.87 -16.48 7.26
CA VAL A 35 12.10 -15.68 7.33
C VAL A 35 13.29 -16.59 7.59
N ARG A 36 14.36 -16.41 6.82
CA ARG A 36 15.66 -17.03 7.07
C ARG A 36 16.74 -15.95 7.13
N ILE A 37 17.59 -16.00 8.15
CA ILE A 37 18.77 -15.11 8.21
C ILE A 37 19.85 -15.70 7.31
N ASP A 38 20.46 -14.85 6.48
CA ASP A 38 21.57 -15.24 5.62
C ASP A 38 22.77 -15.71 6.47
N SER A 39 23.41 -16.81 6.06
CA SER A 39 24.55 -17.37 6.80
C SER A 39 25.70 -16.37 6.92
N SER A 40 25.94 -15.53 5.90
CA SER A 40 26.98 -14.50 6.00
C SER A 40 26.65 -13.44 7.05
N ALA A 41 25.36 -13.16 7.31
CA ALA A 41 24.93 -12.25 8.37
C ALA A 41 25.12 -12.89 9.74
N LEU A 42 24.82 -14.18 9.84
CA LEU A 42 25.05 -14.96 11.06
C LEU A 42 26.55 -15.09 11.39
N ASP A 43 27.40 -15.30 10.38
CA ASP A 43 28.86 -15.35 10.54
C ASP A 43 29.42 -14.01 11.03
N ARG A 44 28.83 -12.89 10.59
CA ARG A 44 29.20 -11.54 11.09
C ARG A 44 28.81 -11.38 12.55
N LEU A 45 27.60 -11.78 12.93
CA LEU A 45 27.12 -11.75 14.33
C LEU A 45 27.97 -12.62 15.27
N THR A 46 28.40 -13.79 14.80
CA THR A 46 29.17 -14.75 15.63
C THR A 46 30.63 -14.36 15.80
N ASN A 47 31.24 -13.69 14.82
CA ASN A 47 32.64 -13.23 14.86
C ASN A 47 32.84 -11.88 15.57
N GLN A 48 31.77 -11.28 16.12
CA GLN A 48 31.85 -10.06 16.91
C GLN A 48 32.47 -10.31 18.29
N ASN A 49 33.42 -9.46 18.68
CA ASN A 49 34.19 -9.59 19.90
C ASN A 49 33.27 -9.40 21.11
N ARG A 50 32.95 -10.48 21.82
CA ARG A 50 31.98 -10.53 22.92
C ARG A 50 32.52 -9.85 24.17
N ASN A 51 32.54 -8.52 24.21
CA ASN A 51 32.73 -7.82 25.47
C ASN A 51 31.44 -7.96 26.29
N PRO A 52 31.50 -8.47 27.54
CA PRO A 52 30.32 -8.61 28.37
C PRO A 52 29.84 -7.22 28.81
N GLN A 53 28.89 -6.65 28.08
CA GLN A 53 28.10 -5.53 28.55
C GLN A 53 27.00 -6.03 29.49
N LYS A 54 26.74 -5.29 30.57
CA LYS A 54 25.68 -5.61 31.53
C LYS A 54 24.32 -5.47 30.83
N PRO A 55 23.46 -6.50 30.86
CA PRO A 55 22.09 -6.36 30.40
C PRO A 55 21.37 -5.34 31.28
N LEU A 56 20.65 -4.41 30.66
CA LEU A 56 19.87 -3.38 31.35
C LEU A 56 18.46 -3.38 30.77
N HIS A 57 17.56 -4.02 31.53
CA HIS A 57 16.11 -4.01 31.39
C HIS A 57 15.49 -4.85 30.27
N SER A 58 14.32 -5.41 30.60
CA SER A 58 13.38 -5.98 29.64
C SER A 58 12.72 -4.84 28.87
N ILE A 59 13.01 -4.70 27.58
CA ILE A 59 12.24 -3.81 26.73
C ILE A 59 10.93 -4.52 26.40
N HIS A 60 9.80 -3.86 26.66
CA HIS A 60 8.54 -4.23 26.01
C HIS A 60 8.66 -3.87 24.52
N LEU A 61 9.24 -4.76 23.71
CA LEU A 61 9.37 -4.61 22.25
C LEU A 61 8.02 -4.45 21.54
N ILE A 62 6.96 -4.85 22.25
CA ILE A 62 5.56 -4.80 21.84
C ILE A 62 4.82 -4.05 22.95
N ASN A 63 4.99 -2.73 23.01
CA ASN A 63 4.11 -1.87 23.77
C ASN A 63 2.97 -1.46 22.84
N ASN A 64 2.06 -2.38 22.51
CA ASN A 64 0.89 -1.96 21.75
C ASN A 64 -0.26 -2.96 21.89
N GLU A 65 -1.27 -2.57 22.66
CA GLU A 65 -2.60 -3.18 22.64
C GLU A 65 -3.35 -2.91 21.30
N ALA A 66 -2.70 -2.26 20.31
CA ALA A 66 -3.35 -1.78 19.09
C ALA A 66 -2.85 -2.36 17.75
N LEU A 67 -1.71 -3.08 17.68
CA LEU A 67 -1.21 -3.63 16.41
C LEU A 67 -1.84 -4.98 16.08
N ASN A 68 -2.32 -5.11 14.85
CA ASN A 68 -2.76 -6.42 14.36
C ASN A 68 -1.54 -7.31 13.99
N LEU A 69 -1.82 -8.58 13.69
CA LEU A 69 -0.78 -9.57 13.42
C LEU A 69 0.07 -9.23 12.18
N ILE A 70 -0.54 -8.66 11.14
CA ILE A 70 0.14 -8.28 9.90
C ILE A 70 1.11 -7.14 10.19
N GLU A 71 0.63 -6.09 10.87
CA GLU A 71 1.42 -4.92 11.25
C GLU A 71 2.60 -5.31 12.15
N THR A 72 2.33 -6.15 13.15
CA THR A 72 3.36 -6.67 14.06
C THR A 72 4.46 -7.42 13.30
N ARG A 73 4.08 -8.33 12.38
CA ARG A 73 5.06 -9.08 11.58
C ARG A 73 5.84 -8.19 10.62
N ALA A 74 5.19 -7.19 10.01
CA ALA A 74 5.87 -6.22 9.17
C ALA A 74 6.91 -5.43 9.96
N TYR A 75 6.52 -4.87 11.10
CA TYR A 75 7.41 -4.18 12.04
C TYR A 75 8.63 -5.05 12.42
N LEU A 76 8.40 -6.27 12.90
CA LEU A 76 9.47 -7.17 13.33
C LEU A 76 10.40 -7.56 12.18
N THR A 77 9.86 -7.74 10.97
CA THR A 77 10.65 -8.05 9.77
C THR A 77 11.60 -6.90 9.42
N VAL A 78 11.10 -5.66 9.44
CA VAL A 78 11.91 -4.47 9.15
C VAL A 78 12.93 -4.23 10.25
N LEU A 79 12.53 -4.37 11.52
CA LEU A 79 13.43 -4.22 12.66
C LEU A 79 14.59 -5.20 12.57
N LEU A 80 14.29 -6.47 12.32
CA LEU A 80 15.31 -7.51 12.15
C LEU A 80 16.27 -7.16 11.00
N ASN A 81 15.75 -6.72 9.85
CA ASN A 81 16.61 -6.31 8.73
C ASN A 81 17.52 -5.14 9.10
N LYS A 82 16.98 -4.12 9.79
CA LYS A 82 17.77 -2.95 10.24
C LYS A 82 18.85 -3.32 11.25
N LEU A 83 18.56 -4.23 12.19
CA LEU A 83 19.55 -4.74 13.13
C LEU A 83 20.65 -5.51 12.41
N LEU A 84 20.31 -6.36 11.44
CA LEU A 84 21.31 -7.07 10.62
C LEU A 84 22.19 -6.11 9.80
N HIS A 85 21.64 -4.99 9.31
CA HIS A 85 22.46 -3.96 8.66
C HIS A 85 23.35 -3.20 9.65
N TYR A 86 22.87 -2.93 10.86
CA TYR A 86 23.62 -2.26 11.91
C TYR A 86 24.76 -3.11 12.47
N THR A 87 24.61 -4.44 12.53
CA THR A 87 25.68 -5.36 12.95
C THR A 87 26.89 -5.37 12.01
N ASN A 88 26.80 -4.77 10.82
CA ASN A 88 28.00 -4.45 10.02
C ASN A 88 28.86 -3.33 10.63
N SER A 89 28.38 -2.66 11.68
CA SER A 89 28.99 -1.46 12.28
C SER A 89 29.21 -1.56 13.80
N SER A 90 28.47 -2.39 14.55
CA SER A 90 28.68 -2.57 16.01
C SER A 90 28.15 -3.92 16.56
N ASN A 91 28.60 -4.28 17.78
CA ASN A 91 28.19 -5.49 18.53
C ASN A 91 26.74 -5.39 19.01
N VAL A 92 25.82 -6.18 18.46
CA VAL A 92 24.41 -6.27 18.95
C VAL A 92 24.08 -7.73 19.26
N ARG A 93 23.59 -7.98 20.48
CA ARG A 93 23.05 -9.23 20.99
C ARG A 93 21.55 -9.30 20.64
N LEU A 94 21.12 -10.42 20.09
CA LEU A 94 19.68 -10.77 20.01
C LEU A 94 19.30 -11.60 21.24
N ASP A 95 19.65 -11.10 22.44
CA ASP A 95 19.17 -11.68 23.70
C ASP A 95 17.84 -11.00 24.07
N VAL A 96 17.02 -11.66 24.89
CA VAL A 96 15.76 -11.08 25.38
C VAL A 96 16.01 -9.87 26.29
N GLU A 97 17.23 -9.75 26.81
CA GLU A 97 17.73 -8.59 27.53
C GLU A 97 18.53 -7.68 26.58
N VAL A 98 18.07 -6.45 26.45
CA VAL A 98 18.59 -5.48 25.48
C VAL A 98 19.56 -4.53 26.18
N THR A 99 20.67 -4.15 25.56
CA THR A 99 21.57 -3.11 26.10
C THR A 99 21.03 -1.70 25.82
N GLU A 100 21.54 -0.66 26.49
CA GLU A 100 21.14 0.72 26.21
C GLU A 100 21.47 1.15 24.77
N GLU A 101 22.58 0.67 24.20
CA GLU A 101 22.92 0.92 22.80
C GLU A 101 21.88 0.29 21.86
N GLU A 102 21.49 -0.95 22.14
CA GLU A 102 20.47 -1.68 21.38
C GLU A 102 19.08 -1.03 21.50
N ARG A 103 18.73 -0.52 22.69
CA ARG A 103 17.51 0.27 22.93
C ARG A 103 17.46 1.49 22.02
N LEU A 104 18.54 2.28 21.99
CA LEU A 104 18.64 3.47 21.14
C LEU A 104 18.54 3.14 19.65
N ILE A 105 19.04 1.98 19.22
CA ILE A 105 18.94 1.51 17.84
C ILE A 105 17.52 1.11 17.50
N ILE A 106 16.84 0.37 18.38
CA ILE A 106 15.44 -0.02 18.20
C ILE A 106 14.57 1.23 18.08
N GLU A 107 14.71 2.18 19.01
CA GLU A 107 13.96 3.44 19.01
C GLU A 107 14.31 4.32 17.79
N GLY A 108 15.57 4.35 17.39
CA GLY A 108 16.03 5.12 16.21
C GLY A 108 15.71 4.47 14.87
N SER A 109 15.30 3.20 14.84
CA SER A 109 15.15 2.42 13.60
C SER A 109 13.98 2.89 12.73
N SER A 110 12.97 3.50 13.32
CA SER A 110 11.67 3.78 12.68
C SER A 110 11.05 2.55 11.99
N ALA A 111 11.38 1.34 12.48
CA ALA A 111 10.98 0.09 11.84
C ALA A 111 9.47 -0.07 11.72
N GLU A 112 8.71 0.42 12.70
CA GLU A 112 7.25 0.39 12.69
C GLU A 112 6.68 1.22 11.52
N LEU A 113 7.14 2.46 11.37
CA LEU A 113 6.76 3.35 10.27
C LEU A 113 7.08 2.74 8.90
N TYR A 114 8.30 2.22 8.71
CA TYR A 114 8.66 1.62 7.43
C TYR A 114 7.98 0.26 7.20
N GLY A 115 7.61 -0.45 8.27
CA GLY A 115 6.79 -1.65 8.20
C GLY A 115 5.41 -1.37 7.60
N VAL A 116 4.70 -0.35 8.12
CA VAL A 116 3.41 0.06 7.55
C VAL A 116 3.56 0.67 6.15
N CYS A 117 4.61 1.45 5.88
CA CYS A 117 4.87 1.95 4.53
C CYS A 117 5.14 0.83 3.52
N ALA A 118 5.79 -0.27 3.93
CA ALA A 118 5.99 -1.42 3.08
C ALA A 118 4.68 -2.17 2.73
N ILE A 119 3.74 -2.22 3.68
CA ILE A 119 2.38 -2.72 3.41
C ILE A 119 1.67 -1.80 2.42
N LEU A 120 1.68 -0.48 2.68
CA LEU A 120 1.06 0.53 1.82
C LEU A 120 1.61 0.50 0.38
N ASP A 121 2.93 0.33 0.22
CA ASP A 121 3.57 0.22 -1.09
C ASP A 121 3.03 -0.99 -1.87
N HIS A 122 3.06 -2.17 -1.25
CA HIS A 122 2.61 -3.41 -1.90
C HIS A 122 1.11 -3.38 -2.24
N GLU A 123 0.28 -3.00 -1.27
CA GLU A 123 -1.18 -2.92 -1.43
C GLU A 123 -1.58 -1.80 -2.40
N GLY A 124 -0.91 -0.65 -2.36
CA GLY A 124 -1.17 0.47 -3.28
C GLY A 124 -0.84 0.12 -4.73
N MET A 125 0.24 -0.63 -4.97
CA MET A 125 0.53 -1.20 -6.29
C MET A 125 -0.58 -2.15 -6.76
N GLY A 126 -1.03 -3.04 -5.89
CA GLY A 126 -2.13 -3.97 -6.19
C GLY A 126 -3.44 -3.25 -6.51
N LEU A 127 -3.78 -2.23 -5.71
CA LEU A 127 -4.99 -1.43 -5.90
C LEU A 127 -5.00 -0.74 -7.26
N GLY A 128 -3.89 -0.13 -7.69
CA GLY A 128 -3.83 0.55 -8.99
C GLY A 128 -4.16 -0.38 -10.14
N VAL A 129 -3.58 -1.59 -10.16
CA VAL A 129 -3.84 -2.58 -11.22
C VAL A 129 -5.30 -3.05 -11.21
N VAL A 130 -5.85 -3.32 -10.02
CA VAL A 130 -7.24 -3.78 -9.91
C VAL A 130 -8.23 -2.68 -10.25
N ASP A 131 -8.01 -1.44 -9.80
CA ASP A 131 -8.90 -0.32 -10.11
C ASP A 131 -8.97 -0.04 -11.61
N ASP A 132 -7.85 -0.12 -12.34
CA ASP A 132 -7.86 0.06 -13.81
C ASP A 132 -8.72 -1.02 -14.50
N ALA A 133 -8.61 -2.29 -14.08
CA ALA A 133 -9.43 -3.37 -14.60
C ALA A 133 -10.92 -3.19 -14.26
N VAL A 134 -11.23 -2.82 -13.02
CA VAL A 134 -12.60 -2.59 -12.54
C VAL A 134 -13.22 -1.36 -13.22
N ALA A 135 -12.46 -0.30 -13.41
CA ALA A 135 -12.90 0.88 -14.13
C ALA A 135 -13.22 0.56 -15.60
N ALA A 136 -12.43 -0.30 -16.25
CA ALA A 136 -12.72 -0.79 -17.59
C ALA A 136 -14.03 -1.60 -17.62
N LEU A 137 -14.24 -2.51 -16.67
CA LEU A 137 -15.50 -3.26 -16.55
C LEU A 137 -16.71 -2.31 -16.38
N SER A 138 -16.58 -1.27 -15.55
CA SER A 138 -17.62 -0.25 -15.39
C SER A 138 -17.90 0.51 -16.70
N CYS A 139 -16.86 0.86 -17.47
CA CYS A 139 -17.02 1.49 -18.78
C CYS A 139 -17.83 0.61 -19.74
N GLU A 140 -17.56 -0.70 -19.79
CA GLU A 140 -18.31 -1.65 -20.61
C GLU A 140 -19.76 -1.79 -20.14
N ALA A 141 -19.94 -1.99 -18.83
CA ALA A 141 -21.25 -2.19 -18.20
C ALA A 141 -22.24 -1.06 -18.51
N VAL A 142 -21.76 0.20 -18.43
CA VAL A 142 -22.59 1.38 -18.68
C VAL A 142 -22.59 1.85 -20.14
N LYS A 143 -21.90 1.12 -21.02
CA LYS A 143 -21.67 1.47 -22.42
C LYS A 143 -21.16 2.92 -22.58
N ALA A 144 -20.14 3.28 -21.79
CA ALA A 144 -19.56 4.61 -21.76
C ALA A 144 -18.88 5.03 -23.07
N ASP A 145 -18.84 6.35 -23.33
CA ASP A 145 -17.92 6.92 -24.32
C ASP A 145 -16.49 6.99 -23.74
N VAL A 146 -15.58 6.27 -24.38
CA VAL A 146 -14.17 6.14 -23.97
C VAL A 146 -13.20 6.86 -24.91
N ARG A 147 -13.71 7.64 -25.88
CA ARG A 147 -12.89 8.46 -26.80
C ARG A 147 -12.06 9.50 -26.06
N SER A 148 -12.46 9.86 -24.84
CA SER A 148 -11.67 10.72 -23.95
C SER A 148 -10.26 10.15 -23.67
N PHE A 149 -10.04 8.84 -23.82
CA PHE A 149 -8.72 8.22 -23.66
C PHE A 149 -7.79 8.44 -24.86
N ASP A 150 -8.34 8.77 -26.04
CA ASP A 150 -7.56 9.06 -27.24
C ASP A 150 -6.85 10.41 -27.16
N GLY A 151 -7.45 11.38 -26.48
CA GLY A 151 -6.90 12.73 -26.34
C GLY A 151 -5.88 12.89 -25.21
N VAL A 152 -5.55 11.83 -24.45
CA VAL A 152 -4.63 11.94 -23.31
C VAL A 152 -3.19 12.11 -23.77
N ASP A 153 -2.78 11.46 -24.85
CA ASP A 153 -1.49 11.66 -25.49
C ASP A 153 -1.69 12.33 -26.85
N SER A 154 -1.51 13.65 -26.88
CA SER A 154 -1.59 14.47 -28.09
C SER A 154 -0.37 14.31 -28.99
N GLY A 155 0.69 13.61 -28.55
CA GLY A 155 1.94 13.45 -29.29
C GLY A 155 2.80 14.72 -29.38
N ASP A 156 2.43 15.80 -28.68
CA ASP A 156 3.17 17.07 -28.65
C ASP A 156 4.32 17.10 -27.61
N GLY A 157 4.44 16.04 -26.82
CA GLY A 157 5.45 15.88 -25.76
C GLY A 157 5.08 16.49 -24.41
N PHE A 158 3.93 17.16 -24.29
CA PHE A 158 3.42 17.74 -23.03
C PHE A 158 2.37 16.84 -22.39
N VAL A 159 2.78 15.63 -22.03
CA VAL A 159 1.86 14.61 -21.50
C VAL A 159 2.22 14.20 -20.08
N ASP A 160 1.19 14.04 -19.24
CA ASP A 160 1.32 13.29 -18.00
C ASP A 160 1.55 11.82 -18.34
N LYS A 161 2.79 11.36 -18.15
CA LYS A 161 3.23 10.02 -18.52
C LYS A 161 2.40 8.93 -17.85
N GLU A 162 2.03 9.11 -16.58
CA GLU A 162 1.26 8.11 -15.86
C GLU A 162 -0.18 8.08 -16.36
N ALA A 163 -0.78 9.24 -16.62
CA ALA A 163 -2.11 9.31 -17.22
C ALA A 163 -2.15 8.71 -18.64
N ALA A 164 -1.15 8.98 -19.48
CA ALA A 164 -1.05 8.37 -20.80
C ALA A 164 -0.88 6.85 -20.74
N THR A 165 -0.11 6.36 -19.76
CA THR A 165 0.05 4.91 -19.54
C THR A 165 -1.29 4.28 -19.14
N VAL A 166 -2.04 4.90 -18.22
CA VAL A 166 -3.40 4.42 -17.87
C VAL A 166 -4.31 4.44 -19.09
N ALA A 167 -4.34 5.53 -19.87
CA ALA A 167 -5.18 5.62 -21.05
C ALA A 167 -4.85 4.50 -22.07
N SER A 168 -3.56 4.19 -22.26
CA SER A 168 -3.13 3.08 -23.09
C SER A 168 -3.58 1.73 -22.53
N ASP A 169 -3.42 1.49 -21.23
CA ASP A 169 -3.84 0.24 -20.58
C ASP A 169 -5.36 0.06 -20.67
N MET A 170 -6.13 1.13 -20.47
CA MET A 170 -7.59 1.14 -20.64
C MET A 170 -8.01 0.76 -22.05
N LYS A 171 -7.30 1.24 -23.09
CA LYS A 171 -7.57 0.82 -24.48
C LYS A 171 -7.32 -0.67 -24.70
N VAL A 172 -6.31 -1.23 -24.04
CA VAL A 172 -6.01 -2.67 -24.10
C VAL A 172 -7.09 -3.49 -23.39
N LEU A 173 -7.56 -3.01 -22.23
CA LEU A 173 -8.63 -3.67 -21.47
C LEU A 173 -9.97 -3.62 -22.22
N LEU A 174 -10.23 -2.55 -22.97
CA LEU A 174 -11.47 -2.32 -23.72
C LEU A 174 -11.41 -2.78 -25.18
N VAL A 175 -10.47 -3.67 -25.55
CA VAL A 175 -10.35 -4.15 -26.93
C VAL A 175 -11.63 -4.88 -27.36
N GLY A 176 -12.23 -4.41 -28.46
CA GLY A 176 -13.47 -4.98 -29.02
C GLY A 176 -14.75 -4.33 -28.51
N TYR A 177 -14.65 -3.38 -27.58
CA TYR A 177 -15.77 -2.59 -27.11
C TYR A 177 -16.20 -1.52 -28.13
N ASP A 178 -17.50 -1.44 -28.42
CA ASP A 178 -18.10 -0.44 -29.33
C ASP A 178 -18.71 0.72 -28.52
N SER A 179 -17.98 1.83 -28.47
CA SER A 179 -18.28 3.02 -27.65
C SER A 179 -19.39 3.93 -28.17
N ASN A 180 -20.07 3.56 -29.26
CA ASN A 180 -21.03 4.42 -29.94
C ASN A 180 -22.41 4.57 -29.24
N LYS A 181 -22.51 4.29 -27.94
CA LYS A 181 -23.79 3.95 -27.31
C LYS A 181 -24.26 4.88 -26.18
N ARG A 182 -23.43 5.76 -25.61
CA ARG A 182 -23.85 6.69 -24.54
C ARG A 182 -23.03 7.98 -24.52
N GLY A 183 -23.55 9.03 -23.90
CA GLY A 183 -22.90 10.34 -23.80
C GLY A 183 -21.68 10.35 -22.86
N GLU A 184 -20.88 11.41 -22.97
CA GLU A 184 -19.70 11.64 -22.14
C GLU A 184 -20.04 11.62 -20.63
N SER A 185 -19.17 11.00 -19.85
CA SER A 185 -19.26 10.99 -18.38
C SER A 185 -17.94 11.46 -17.79
N GLU A 186 -18.02 12.45 -16.87
CA GLU A 186 -16.85 12.97 -16.15
C GLU A 186 -16.08 11.84 -15.45
N ALA A 187 -16.81 10.95 -14.76
CA ALA A 187 -16.25 9.81 -14.01
C ALA A 187 -15.52 8.78 -14.89
N VAL A 188 -15.81 8.77 -16.20
CA VAL A 188 -15.08 7.96 -17.19
C VAL A 188 -13.88 8.75 -17.70
N SER A 189 -14.10 10.00 -18.12
CA SER A 189 -13.03 10.85 -18.69
C SER A 189 -11.89 11.17 -17.72
N GLU A 190 -12.14 11.13 -16.40
CA GLU A 190 -11.13 11.40 -15.38
C GLU A 190 -10.25 10.20 -15.04
N ILE A 191 -10.64 8.96 -15.44
CA ILE A 191 -9.93 7.71 -15.09
C ILE A 191 -8.42 7.84 -15.35
N PRO A 192 -7.94 8.27 -16.54
CA PRO A 192 -6.52 8.36 -16.81
C PRO A 192 -5.79 9.27 -15.81
N LYS A 193 -6.38 10.41 -15.45
CA LYS A 193 -5.74 11.38 -14.56
C LYS A 193 -5.74 10.92 -13.12
N VAL A 194 -6.87 10.42 -12.62
CA VAL A 194 -7.01 9.98 -11.22
C VAL A 194 -6.12 8.75 -10.95
N ASN A 195 -6.19 7.75 -11.82
CA ASN A 195 -5.44 6.50 -11.67
C ASN A 195 -3.95 6.74 -11.99
N GLY A 196 -3.64 7.60 -12.96
CA GLY A 196 -2.28 8.03 -13.25
C GLY A 196 -1.63 8.67 -12.03
N ARG A 197 -2.35 9.55 -11.33
CA ARG A 197 -1.84 10.18 -10.10
C ARG A 197 -1.60 9.16 -8.98
N LEU A 198 -2.45 8.15 -8.84
CA LEU A 198 -2.20 7.03 -7.91
C LEU A 198 -0.91 6.29 -8.27
N ARG A 199 -0.72 5.91 -9.54
CA ARG A 199 0.48 5.21 -10.00
C ARG A 199 1.75 6.02 -9.74
N GLU A 200 1.71 7.33 -9.97
CA GLU A 200 2.82 8.25 -9.69
C GLU A 200 3.22 8.24 -8.22
N VAL A 201 2.26 8.44 -7.31
CA VAL A 201 2.55 8.51 -5.86
C VAL A 201 2.96 7.15 -5.29
N VAL A 202 2.40 6.05 -5.82
CA VAL A 202 2.83 4.69 -5.46
C VAL A 202 4.26 4.42 -5.92
N LYS A 203 4.67 4.87 -7.13
CA LYS A 203 6.07 4.78 -7.58
C LYS A 203 7.03 5.57 -6.69
N ALA A 204 6.62 6.75 -6.23
CA ALA A 204 7.39 7.54 -5.28
C ALA A 204 7.51 6.83 -3.92
N LEU A 205 6.40 6.28 -3.41
CA LEU A 205 6.38 5.48 -2.19
C LEU A 205 7.28 4.24 -2.31
N HIS A 206 7.20 3.51 -3.41
CA HIS A 206 8.04 2.34 -3.70
C HIS A 206 9.52 2.67 -3.62
N THR A 207 9.92 3.77 -4.25
CA THR A 207 11.31 4.23 -4.26
C THR A 207 11.78 4.56 -2.84
N MET A 208 10.99 5.32 -2.09
CA MET A 208 11.30 5.68 -0.70
C MET A 208 11.41 4.45 0.20
N VAL A 209 10.41 3.57 0.17
CA VAL A 209 10.36 2.35 0.99
C VAL A 209 11.54 1.45 0.69
N ARG A 210 11.86 1.24 -0.59
CA ARG A 210 13.01 0.41 -0.98
C ARG A 210 14.31 0.93 -0.39
N VAL A 211 14.53 2.24 -0.38
CA VAL A 211 15.72 2.85 0.23
C VAL A 211 15.70 2.65 1.75
N GLU A 212 14.59 2.95 2.40
CA GLU A 212 14.52 2.96 3.87
C GLU A 212 14.47 1.58 4.51
N LEU A 213 13.92 0.58 3.82
CA LEU A 213 13.99 -0.83 4.26
C LEU A 213 15.44 -1.33 4.33
N ASN A 214 16.32 -0.80 3.48
CA ASN A 214 17.70 -1.25 3.34
C ASN A 214 18.72 -0.22 3.87
N SER A 215 18.25 0.86 4.49
CA SER A 215 19.08 1.86 5.14
C SER A 215 19.48 1.40 6.55
N GLY A 216 20.75 1.61 6.93
CA GLY A 216 21.20 1.43 8.30
C GLY A 216 20.57 2.47 9.24
N VAL A 217 20.55 2.18 10.54
CA VAL A 217 20.04 3.11 11.55
C VAL A 217 20.97 4.33 11.64
N LYS A 218 20.50 5.47 11.12
CA LYS A 218 21.19 6.76 11.26
C LYS A 218 20.67 7.43 12.53
N GLY A 219 21.58 7.99 13.34
CA GLY A 219 21.19 8.75 14.54
C GLY A 219 20.13 9.81 14.22
N SER A 220 19.16 9.98 15.14
CA SER A 220 18.07 10.97 15.17
C SER A 220 18.11 12.02 14.04
N SER A 221 17.60 11.67 12.87
CA SER A 221 17.47 12.60 11.74
C SER A 221 15.99 12.76 11.43
N GLY A 222 15.37 13.81 11.98
CA GLY A 222 13.95 14.12 11.76
C GLY A 222 13.59 14.33 10.27
N GLY A 223 14.58 14.53 9.40
CA GLY A 223 14.38 14.69 7.95
C GLY A 223 13.78 13.46 7.26
N SER A 224 14.17 12.23 7.64
CA SER A 224 13.64 11.03 6.97
C SER A 224 12.14 10.84 7.26
N ARG A 225 11.70 11.01 8.53
CA ARG A 225 10.28 10.92 8.89
C ARG A 225 9.42 11.98 8.18
N LYS A 226 9.95 13.20 8.02
CA LYS A 226 9.29 14.27 7.24
C LYS A 226 9.14 13.89 5.76
N ALA A 227 10.17 13.30 5.15
CA ALA A 227 10.10 12.83 3.77
C ALA A 227 9.07 11.69 3.60
N VAL A 228 8.95 10.80 4.59
CA VAL A 228 7.86 9.80 4.63
C VAL A 228 6.51 10.49 4.67
N GLY A 229 6.32 11.46 5.58
CA GLY A 229 5.09 12.25 5.69
C GLY A 229 4.68 12.90 4.37
N THR A 230 5.61 13.51 3.63
CA THR A 230 5.34 14.12 2.32
C THR A 230 4.95 13.10 1.25
N THR A 231 5.61 11.94 1.21
CA THR A 231 5.33 10.91 0.20
C THR A 231 3.98 10.24 0.46
N VAL A 232 3.75 9.85 1.72
CA VAL A 232 2.55 9.12 2.14
C VAL A 232 1.31 10.03 2.15
N SER A 233 1.45 11.35 2.35
CA SER A 233 0.33 12.29 2.19
C SER A 233 -0.13 12.40 0.74
N GLY A 234 0.80 12.33 -0.22
CA GLY A 234 0.47 12.21 -1.65
C GLY A 234 -0.40 10.98 -1.93
N LEU A 235 -0.07 9.83 -1.32
CA LEU A 235 -0.89 8.62 -1.40
C LEU A 235 -2.27 8.82 -0.77
N ALA A 236 -2.37 9.43 0.42
CA ALA A 236 -3.65 9.68 1.08
C ALA A 236 -4.62 10.51 0.22
N ILE A 237 -4.09 11.53 -0.46
CA ILE A 237 -4.86 12.39 -1.38
C ILE A 237 -5.29 11.59 -2.62
N ALA A 238 -4.37 10.82 -3.22
CA ALA A 238 -4.69 9.98 -4.38
C ALA A 238 -5.79 8.96 -4.05
N LEU A 239 -5.74 8.33 -2.88
CA LEU A 239 -6.77 7.40 -2.39
C LEU A 239 -8.13 8.08 -2.21
N LEU A 240 -8.16 9.32 -1.68
CA LEU A 240 -9.40 10.09 -1.57
C LEU A 240 -10.05 10.33 -2.93
N PHE A 241 -9.27 10.70 -3.94
CA PHE A 241 -9.81 10.98 -5.27
C PHE A 241 -10.17 9.71 -6.03
N LEU A 242 -9.36 8.65 -5.94
CA LEU A 242 -9.68 7.33 -6.50
C LEU A 242 -11.00 6.81 -5.95
N GLY A 243 -11.16 6.81 -4.61
CA GLY A 243 -12.39 6.34 -3.97
C GLY A 243 -13.62 7.17 -4.34
N LYS A 244 -13.47 8.48 -4.56
CA LYS A 244 -14.57 9.32 -5.07
C LYS A 244 -14.93 8.98 -6.51
N SER A 245 -13.93 8.81 -7.37
CA SER A 245 -14.11 8.45 -8.78
C SER A 245 -14.79 7.09 -8.91
N SER A 246 -14.31 6.08 -8.17
CA SER A 246 -14.91 4.75 -8.09
C SER A 246 -16.36 4.78 -7.57
N LEU A 247 -16.66 5.55 -6.52
CA LEU A 247 -18.05 5.75 -6.05
C LEU A 247 -18.96 6.37 -7.11
N CYS A 248 -18.45 7.26 -7.97
CA CYS A 248 -19.22 7.80 -9.08
C CYS A 248 -19.55 6.70 -10.11
N ARG A 249 -18.58 5.83 -10.43
CA ARG A 249 -18.78 4.70 -11.35
C ARG A 249 -19.74 3.65 -10.78
N VAL A 250 -19.68 3.35 -9.47
CA VAL A 250 -20.68 2.51 -8.79
C VAL A 250 -22.10 3.04 -9.00
N LYS A 251 -22.31 4.34 -8.82
CA LYS A 251 -23.63 4.97 -9.03
C LYS A 251 -24.08 4.87 -10.48
N MET A 252 -23.18 5.10 -11.43
CA MET A 252 -23.47 4.93 -12.86
C MET A 252 -23.90 3.51 -13.20
N ASN A 253 -23.23 2.49 -12.64
CA ASN A 253 -23.58 1.08 -12.83
C ASN A 253 -24.99 0.80 -12.29
N LEU A 254 -25.28 1.25 -11.06
CA LEU A 254 -26.60 1.07 -10.43
C LEU A 254 -27.73 1.80 -11.18
N ASP A 255 -27.46 2.97 -11.75
CA ASP A 255 -28.44 3.72 -12.53
C ASP A 255 -28.87 2.98 -13.81
N VAL A 256 -27.98 2.17 -14.40
CA VAL A 256 -28.27 1.37 -15.61
C VAL A 256 -29.08 0.12 -15.28
N MET A 257 -28.86 -0.51 -14.12
CA MET A 257 -29.55 -1.73 -13.71
C MET A 257 -31.07 -1.56 -13.48
N GLY A 258 -31.55 -0.31 -13.35
CA GLY A 258 -32.96 -0.01 -13.13
C GLY A 258 -33.43 -0.27 -11.69
N LYS A 259 -34.62 0.22 -11.33
CA LYS A 259 -35.14 0.22 -9.95
C LYS A 259 -36.00 -1.00 -9.60
N GLU A 260 -36.03 -2.03 -10.43
CA GLU A 260 -36.88 -3.20 -10.27
C GLU A 260 -36.06 -4.50 -10.12
N GLY A 261 -36.63 -5.51 -9.45
CA GLY A 261 -36.02 -6.83 -9.31
C GLY A 261 -34.65 -6.82 -8.61
N LEU A 262 -33.64 -7.40 -9.27
CA LEU A 262 -32.28 -7.53 -8.73
C LEU A 262 -31.61 -6.17 -8.45
N GLY A 263 -31.94 -5.13 -9.24
CA GLY A 263 -31.37 -3.80 -9.09
C GLY A 263 -31.72 -3.14 -7.76
N SER A 264 -32.98 -3.24 -7.30
CA SER A 264 -33.39 -2.65 -6.02
C SER A 264 -32.75 -3.35 -4.81
N GLY A 265 -32.55 -4.68 -4.90
CA GLY A 265 -31.83 -5.45 -3.90
C GLY A 265 -30.36 -5.06 -3.79
N LEU A 266 -29.68 -4.88 -4.93
CA LEU A 266 -28.27 -4.49 -4.97
C LEU A 266 -28.04 -3.06 -4.47
N VAL A 267 -28.91 -2.12 -4.84
CA VAL A 267 -28.89 -0.74 -4.31
C VAL A 267 -29.01 -0.75 -2.79
N SER A 268 -29.96 -1.52 -2.23
CA SER A 268 -30.14 -1.64 -0.79
C SER A 268 -28.91 -2.23 -0.08
N LEU A 269 -28.25 -3.22 -0.69
CA LEU A 269 -27.01 -3.79 -0.15
C LEU A 269 -25.86 -2.79 -0.21
N PHE A 270 -25.69 -2.07 -1.32
CA PHE A 270 -24.69 -1.02 -1.49
C PHE A 270 -24.83 0.06 -0.42
N GLU A 271 -26.03 0.61 -0.24
CA GLU A 271 -26.29 1.66 0.76
C GLU A 271 -25.98 1.20 2.19
N LYS A 272 -26.15 -0.09 2.47
CA LYS A 272 -25.90 -0.68 3.80
C LYS A 272 -24.43 -1.05 4.05
N LYS A 273 -23.68 -1.41 3.01
CA LYS A 273 -22.38 -2.11 3.16
C LYS A 273 -21.21 -1.38 2.51
N CYS A 274 -21.42 -0.57 1.47
CA CYS A 274 -20.36 0.21 0.88
C CYS A 274 -20.01 1.40 1.77
N PRO A 275 -18.72 1.68 2.02
CA PRO A 275 -18.33 2.94 2.64
C PRO A 275 -18.87 4.13 1.85
N SER A 276 -19.48 5.09 2.55
CA SER A 276 -20.02 6.29 1.91
C SER A 276 -18.93 7.30 1.58
N ARG A 277 -19.26 8.29 0.74
CA ARG A 277 -18.41 9.44 0.46
C ARG A 277 -18.00 10.19 1.75
N ASP A 278 -18.88 10.23 2.74
CA ASP A 278 -18.62 10.88 4.01
C ASP A 278 -17.65 10.07 4.86
N VAL A 279 -17.79 8.75 4.90
CA VAL A 279 -16.82 7.86 5.58
C VAL A 279 -15.42 8.03 4.98
N LEU A 280 -15.32 8.03 3.65
CA LEU A 280 -14.05 8.25 2.94
C LEU A 280 -13.45 9.64 3.26
N THR A 281 -14.27 10.69 3.19
CA THR A 281 -13.82 12.07 3.42
C THR A 281 -13.41 12.30 4.88
N ASN A 282 -14.17 11.76 5.83
CA ASN A 282 -13.86 11.87 7.26
C ASN A 282 -12.62 11.05 7.63
N GLY A 283 -12.45 9.86 7.02
CA GLY A 283 -11.22 9.09 7.16
C GLY A 283 -9.99 9.85 6.69
N TYR A 284 -10.04 10.49 5.52
CA TYR A 284 -8.95 11.34 5.02
C TYR A 284 -8.65 12.54 5.94
N LYS A 285 -9.67 13.20 6.49
CA LYS A 285 -9.49 14.31 7.44
C LYS A 285 -8.74 13.85 8.70
N ALA A 286 -9.20 12.76 9.33
CA ALA A 286 -8.56 12.20 10.52
C ALA A 286 -7.10 11.82 10.27
N VAL A 287 -6.81 11.28 9.08
CA VAL A 287 -5.44 11.01 8.64
C VAL A 287 -4.61 12.29 8.52
N THR A 288 -5.17 13.35 7.96
CA THR A 288 -4.46 14.63 7.81
C THR A 288 -4.12 15.27 9.16
N ASP A 289 -5.01 15.15 10.15
CA ASP A 289 -4.76 15.65 11.50
C ASP A 289 -3.53 14.99 12.13
N LEU A 290 -3.37 13.67 11.98
CA LEU A 290 -2.19 12.93 12.46
C LEU A 290 -0.88 13.38 11.81
N LEU A 291 -0.93 13.78 10.53
CA LEU A 291 0.24 14.34 9.84
C LEU A 291 0.62 15.72 10.42
N VAL A 292 -0.36 16.55 10.73
CA VAL A 292 -0.15 17.88 11.34
C VAL A 292 0.42 17.76 12.75
N GLU A 293 0.00 16.75 13.50
CA GLU A 293 0.55 16.41 14.82
C GLU A 293 1.96 15.79 14.75
N GLU A 294 2.51 15.57 13.55
CA GLU A 294 3.79 14.89 13.31
C GLU A 294 3.86 13.46 13.90
N ASP A 295 2.72 12.80 14.15
CA ASP A 295 2.64 11.39 14.55
C ASP A 295 2.67 10.49 13.31
N TYR A 296 3.86 10.38 12.70
CA TYR A 296 4.04 9.67 11.43
C TYR A 296 3.66 8.20 11.48
N VAL A 297 3.78 7.55 12.65
CA VAL A 297 3.43 6.13 12.82
C VAL A 297 1.91 5.97 12.75
N LYS A 298 1.16 6.70 13.58
CA LYS A 298 -0.30 6.67 13.51
C LYS A 298 -0.82 7.18 12.19
N PHE A 299 -0.19 8.19 11.60
CA PHE A 299 -0.49 8.67 10.26
C PHE A 299 -0.37 7.54 9.23
N GLY A 300 0.73 6.78 9.24
CA GLY A 300 0.92 5.62 8.37
C GLY A 300 -0.19 4.57 8.51
N TYR A 301 -0.56 4.21 9.74
CA TYR A 301 -1.69 3.30 9.98
C TYR A 301 -3.04 3.89 9.57
N GLY A 302 -3.25 5.18 9.76
CA GLY A 302 -4.44 5.88 9.30
C GLY A 302 -4.58 5.81 7.78
N VAL A 303 -3.48 6.02 7.05
CA VAL A 303 -3.45 5.88 5.58
C VAL A 303 -3.70 4.43 5.17
N TYR A 304 -3.20 3.45 5.94
CA TYR A 304 -3.50 2.04 5.70
C TYR A 304 -5.00 1.73 5.91
N GLY A 305 -5.61 2.31 6.94
CA GLY A 305 -7.07 2.25 7.12
C GLY A 305 -7.84 2.90 5.96
N LEU A 306 -7.38 4.05 5.46
CA LEU A 306 -7.96 4.73 4.30
C LEU A 306 -7.86 3.87 3.04
N LEU A 307 -6.71 3.23 2.80
CA LEU A 307 -6.52 2.28 1.71
C LEU A 307 -7.53 1.13 1.78
N GLY A 308 -7.77 0.58 2.98
CA GLY A 308 -8.79 -0.45 3.21
C GLY A 308 -10.23 0.02 2.94
N ILE A 309 -10.54 1.31 3.14
CA ILE A 309 -11.83 1.89 2.74
C ILE A 309 -11.95 1.91 1.21
N VAL A 310 -10.90 2.35 0.51
CA VAL A 310 -10.90 2.45 -0.95
C VAL A 310 -10.99 1.07 -1.60
N TRP A 311 -10.26 0.07 -1.10
CA TRP A 311 -10.40 -1.33 -1.56
C TRP A 311 -11.85 -1.83 -1.50
N LYS A 312 -12.58 -1.51 -0.42
CA LYS A 312 -14.00 -1.88 -0.31
C LYS A 312 -14.87 -1.16 -1.34
N ILE A 313 -14.58 0.11 -1.62
CA ILE A 313 -15.30 0.88 -2.64
C ILE A 313 -15.05 0.28 -4.03
N VAL A 314 -13.79 -0.01 -4.39
CA VAL A 314 -13.44 -0.64 -5.68
C VAL A 314 -14.08 -2.02 -5.82
N ALA A 315 -14.12 -2.81 -4.76
CA ALA A 315 -14.85 -4.09 -4.78
C ALA A 315 -16.36 -3.91 -5.03
N TRP A 316 -16.98 -2.85 -4.50
CA TRP A 316 -18.38 -2.52 -4.82
C TRP A 316 -18.55 -2.08 -6.27
N GLU A 317 -17.59 -1.34 -6.82
CA GLU A 317 -17.58 -1.00 -8.24
C GLU A 317 -17.57 -2.26 -9.10
N GLU A 318 -16.65 -3.19 -8.83
CA GLU A 318 -16.55 -4.48 -9.51
C GLU A 318 -17.87 -5.25 -9.45
N ILE A 319 -18.44 -5.41 -8.25
CA ILE A 319 -19.72 -6.10 -8.04
C ILE A 319 -20.80 -5.47 -8.92
N THR A 320 -20.95 -4.14 -8.85
CA THR A 320 -22.01 -3.46 -9.62
C THR A 320 -21.78 -3.50 -11.13
N ALA A 321 -20.52 -3.43 -11.60
CA ALA A 321 -20.18 -3.54 -13.02
C ALA A 321 -20.53 -4.94 -13.56
N VAL A 322 -20.20 -5.99 -12.81
CA VAL A 322 -20.49 -7.38 -13.18
C VAL A 322 -21.99 -7.66 -13.23
N PHE A 323 -22.78 -7.14 -12.27
CA PHE A 323 -24.23 -7.33 -12.29
C PHE A 323 -24.97 -6.44 -13.31
N CYS A 324 -24.30 -5.42 -13.85
CA CYS A 324 -24.81 -4.54 -14.89
C CYS A 324 -24.48 -5.01 -16.31
N SER A 325 -23.47 -5.87 -16.48
CA SER A 325 -23.00 -6.42 -17.77
C SER A 325 -23.82 -7.61 -18.22
#